data_AF-A0A0F9QV64-F1
#
_entry.id   AF-A0A0F9QV64-F1
#
_cell.length_a   1.000
_cell.length_b   1.000
_cell.length_c   1.000
_cell.angle_alpha   90.00
_cell.angle_beta   90.00
_cell.angle_gamma   90.00
#
_symmetry.space_group_name_H-M   'P 1'
#
loop_
_entity.id
_entity.type
_entity.pdbx_description
1 polymer ?
#
loop_
_entity_poly.entity_id
_entity_poly.type
_entity_poly.pdbx_seq_one_letter_code
_entity_poly.pdbx_strand_id
1 'polypeptide(L)'
;MIPFNDQKPVTIRIDTLPDHLRGLFVADGLRGLPSPYRAPWFDREEVKRKGNKRDFVCNVMATPLGASDSPFDQTVLADIKSKHIRRPDLKGELEFDLDNDRVVEDSMVFCPGRGAKRFHWWGELPFGRPDQRHNYIIAADPSYGLGSANSAAIIVDVNIHEQVGAWTDANTKPEEFADQLVALAIWVGGIADCYLIWESTGGCGSMMGQRITFQGYTNVYTQRREDSKTRKKTNKYGWNATGKTKDSLLGELGVALSGGLSNVSEYKALVIRDA
;
A
#
# COMPACT_ATOMS: atom_id res chain seq x y z
N MET A 1 -19.19 -31.65 30.71
CA MET A 1 -19.78 -30.31 30.55
C MET A 1 -20.43 -29.96 31.87
N ILE A 2 -19.81 -29.09 32.69
CA ILE A 2 -20.27 -28.72 34.04
C ILE A 2 -20.78 -27.27 33.95
N PRO A 3 -21.95 -26.92 34.52
CA PRO A 3 -22.54 -25.60 34.31
C PRO A 3 -21.88 -24.52 35.17
N PHE A 4 -21.55 -23.40 34.55
CA PHE A 4 -20.92 -22.20 35.11
C PHE A 4 -21.94 -21.24 35.76
N ASN A 5 -22.74 -21.67 36.75
CA ASN A 5 -23.84 -20.83 37.24
C ASN A 5 -23.82 -20.41 38.72
N ASP A 6 -22.75 -20.66 39.48
CA ASP A 6 -22.73 -20.38 40.93
C ASP A 6 -21.46 -19.64 41.45
N GLN A 7 -20.77 -18.85 40.63
CA GLN A 7 -19.66 -18.03 41.15
C GLN A 7 -20.15 -16.70 41.73
N LYS A 8 -20.09 -16.57 43.07
CA LYS A 8 -20.29 -15.29 43.77
C LYS A 8 -19.15 -14.32 43.42
N PRO A 9 -19.44 -13.03 43.19
CA PRO A 9 -18.39 -12.03 42.97
C PRO A 9 -17.53 -11.90 44.23
N VAL A 10 -16.22 -12.11 44.08
CA VAL A 10 -15.23 -11.87 45.14
C VAL A 10 -14.77 -10.43 45.03
N THR A 11 -15.10 -9.61 46.01
CA THR A 11 -14.59 -8.23 46.11
C THR A 11 -13.21 -8.27 46.77
N ILE A 12 -12.15 -8.03 45.98
CA ILE A 12 -10.79 -7.92 46.52
C ILE A 12 -10.54 -6.46 46.93
N ARG A 13 -10.19 -6.26 48.20
CA ARG A 13 -9.79 -4.96 48.75
C ARG A 13 -8.30 -4.72 48.47
N ILE A 14 -7.99 -3.82 47.54
CA ILE A 14 -6.61 -3.55 47.08
C ILE A 14 -5.66 -3.17 48.22
N ASP A 15 -6.18 -2.48 49.23
CA ASP A 15 -5.52 -2.09 50.48
C ASP A 15 -5.07 -3.29 51.34
N THR A 16 -5.65 -4.47 51.14
CA THR A 16 -5.32 -5.70 51.88
C THR A 16 -4.25 -6.57 51.21
N LEU A 17 -3.79 -6.21 50.01
CA LEU A 17 -2.76 -6.98 49.30
C LEU A 17 -1.34 -6.66 49.81
N PRO A 18 -0.45 -7.67 49.93
CA PRO A 18 0.98 -7.47 50.21
C PRO A 18 1.65 -6.55 49.17
N ASP A 19 2.56 -5.68 49.62
CA ASP A 19 3.18 -4.64 48.77
C ASP A 19 3.89 -5.20 47.52
N HIS A 20 4.51 -6.38 47.64
CA HIS A 20 5.16 -7.04 46.51
C HIS A 20 4.18 -7.54 45.43
N LEU A 21 2.89 -7.68 45.74
CA LEU A 21 1.83 -8.04 44.79
C LEU A 21 1.09 -6.82 44.22
N ARG A 22 1.18 -5.66 44.87
CA ARG A 22 0.54 -4.41 44.38
C ARG A 22 1.14 -3.92 43.06
N GLY A 23 2.40 -4.27 42.77
CA GLY A 23 3.09 -3.94 41.52
C GLY A 23 2.98 -4.98 40.40
N LEU A 24 2.30 -6.12 40.63
CA LEU A 24 2.24 -7.27 39.70
C LEU A 24 1.05 -7.23 38.72
N PHE A 25 0.31 -6.12 38.63
CA PHE A 25 -0.56 -5.85 37.47
C PHE A 25 0.30 -5.46 36.26
N VAL A 26 1.14 -6.39 35.83
CA VAL A 26 1.92 -6.31 34.60
C VAL A 26 0.95 -6.57 33.46
N ALA A 27 0.95 -5.65 32.49
CA ALA A 27 0.23 -5.77 31.23
C ALA A 27 0.85 -6.87 30.34
N ASP A 28 0.72 -8.14 30.74
CA ASP A 28 1.19 -9.29 29.97
C ASP A 28 0.11 -9.88 29.03
N GLY A 29 -1.06 -9.24 28.97
CA GLY A 29 -2.14 -9.65 28.08
C GLY A 29 -2.82 -10.98 28.45
N LEU A 30 -2.57 -11.52 29.66
CA LEU A 30 -3.34 -12.62 30.29
C LEU A 30 -3.80 -13.73 29.33
N ARG A 31 -2.89 -14.29 28.53
CA ARG A 31 -3.21 -15.46 27.68
C ARG A 31 -3.54 -16.68 28.56
N GLY A 32 -4.81 -17.12 28.50
CA GLY A 32 -5.23 -18.42 29.04
C GLY A 32 -5.80 -18.43 30.46
N LEU A 33 -5.99 -17.27 31.11
CA LEU A 33 -6.62 -17.19 32.43
C LEU A 33 -8.13 -16.95 32.32
N PRO A 34 -8.99 -17.85 32.84
CA PRO A 34 -10.42 -17.56 32.95
C PRO A 34 -10.67 -16.46 33.98
N SER A 35 -11.77 -15.71 33.80
CA SER A 35 -12.32 -14.77 34.79
C SER A 35 -12.35 -15.43 36.19
N PRO A 36 -11.98 -14.74 37.30
CA PRO A 36 -12.01 -13.29 37.53
C PRO A 36 -10.66 -12.54 37.43
N TYR A 37 -9.62 -13.17 36.88
CA TYR A 37 -8.26 -12.59 36.90
C TYR A 37 -7.98 -11.53 35.82
N ARG A 38 -8.99 -11.15 35.03
CA ARG A 38 -8.90 -10.13 33.96
C ARG A 38 -9.70 -8.88 34.30
N ALA A 39 -9.19 -7.70 33.92
CA ALA A 39 -9.83 -6.43 34.24
C ALA A 39 -11.18 -6.28 33.53
N PRO A 40 -12.24 -5.76 34.19
CA PRO A 40 -13.55 -5.52 33.54
C PRO A 40 -13.48 -4.61 32.31
N TRP A 41 -12.48 -3.73 32.25
CA TRP A 41 -12.21 -2.90 31.07
C TRP A 41 -11.83 -3.75 29.84
N PHE A 42 -11.02 -4.80 30.03
CA PHE A 42 -10.57 -5.69 28.96
C PHE A 42 -11.77 -6.42 28.30
N ASP A 43 -12.68 -6.93 29.13
CA ASP A 43 -13.90 -7.62 28.68
C ASP A 43 -14.85 -6.68 27.94
N ARG A 44 -14.97 -5.45 28.43
CA ARG A 44 -15.76 -4.40 27.76
C ARG A 44 -15.17 -4.06 26.40
N GLU A 45 -13.85 -3.95 26.30
CA GLU A 45 -13.15 -3.65 25.05
C GLU A 45 -13.21 -4.82 24.05
N GLU A 46 -13.25 -6.07 24.52
CA GLU A 46 -13.48 -7.29 23.72
C GLU A 46 -14.89 -7.28 23.11
N VAL A 47 -15.90 -7.04 23.94
CA VAL A 47 -17.32 -6.99 23.53
C VAL A 47 -17.59 -5.81 22.60
N LYS A 48 -17.02 -4.63 22.90
CA LYS A 48 -17.18 -3.40 22.08
C LYS A 48 -16.72 -3.61 20.64
N ARG A 49 -15.64 -4.38 20.44
CA ARG A 49 -15.07 -4.65 19.11
C ARG A 49 -15.77 -5.75 18.34
N LYS A 50 -16.78 -6.42 18.93
CA LYS A 50 -17.73 -7.34 18.27
C LYS A 50 -17.08 -8.30 17.26
N GLY A 51 -15.94 -8.90 17.61
CA GLY A 51 -15.27 -9.88 16.75
C GLY A 51 -14.21 -9.32 15.79
N ASN A 52 -13.91 -8.01 15.81
CA ASN A 52 -12.67 -7.48 15.23
C ASN A 52 -11.48 -7.88 16.11
N LYS A 53 -11.15 -9.17 16.06
CA LYS A 53 -10.09 -9.80 16.85
C LYS A 53 -8.74 -9.13 16.60
N ARG A 54 -8.50 -8.65 15.39
CA ARG A 54 -7.26 -7.95 15.01
C ARG A 54 -7.08 -6.63 15.77
N ASP A 55 -8.09 -5.77 15.72
CA ASP A 55 -8.06 -4.49 16.45
C ASP A 55 -7.91 -4.72 17.96
N PHE A 56 -8.59 -5.74 18.50
CA PHE A 56 -8.46 -6.12 19.90
C PHE A 56 -7.06 -6.60 20.26
N VAL A 57 -6.47 -7.51 19.48
CA VAL A 57 -5.13 -8.06 19.74
C VAL A 57 -4.04 -6.98 19.59
N CYS A 58 -4.12 -6.13 18.57
CA CYS A 58 -3.12 -5.09 18.33
C CYS A 58 -3.23 -3.95 19.34
N ASN A 59 -4.42 -3.40 19.53
CA ASN A 59 -4.60 -2.15 20.29
C ASN A 59 -4.90 -2.40 21.78
N VAL A 60 -5.48 -3.55 22.14
CA VAL A 60 -5.84 -3.87 23.53
C VAL A 60 -4.87 -4.86 24.16
N MET A 61 -4.45 -5.91 23.43
CA MET A 61 -3.44 -6.85 23.94
C MET A 61 -2.00 -6.38 23.69
N ALA A 62 -1.80 -5.24 23.02
CA ALA A 62 -0.49 -4.71 22.63
C ALA A 62 0.43 -5.78 21.99
N THR A 63 -0.17 -6.80 21.36
CA THR A 63 0.56 -7.96 20.87
C THR A 63 0.80 -7.77 19.38
N PRO A 64 2.06 -7.73 18.93
CA PRO A 64 2.37 -7.55 17.51
C PRO A 64 1.90 -8.75 16.64
N LEU A 65 1.61 -9.91 17.25
CA LEU A 65 1.11 -11.11 16.56
C LEU A 65 -0.27 -10.92 15.88
N GLY A 66 -1.08 -9.94 16.28
CA GLY A 66 -2.34 -9.63 15.57
C GLY A 66 -2.13 -8.79 14.31
N ALA A 67 -0.94 -8.20 14.14
CA ALA A 67 -0.57 -7.40 12.97
C ALA A 67 0.03 -8.27 11.85
N SER A 68 0.30 -9.56 12.11
CA SER A 68 1.06 -10.44 11.22
C SER A 68 0.21 -11.34 10.31
N ASP A 69 -1.08 -11.07 10.11
CA ASP A 69 -1.77 -11.58 8.92
C ASP A 69 -1.26 -10.77 7.72
N SER A 70 -0.04 -11.10 7.29
CA SER A 70 0.47 -10.69 6.00
C SER A 70 -0.48 -11.29 4.96
N PRO A 71 -1.07 -10.48 4.06
CA PRO A 71 -1.88 -11.01 2.96
C PRO A 71 -1.05 -11.86 2.00
N PHE A 72 0.28 -11.86 2.16
CA PHE A 72 1.24 -12.58 1.35
C PHE A 72 1.88 -13.74 2.13
N ASP A 73 2.07 -14.85 1.44
CA ASP A 73 2.80 -16.02 1.92
C ASP A 73 4.28 -15.68 2.12
N GLN A 74 4.81 -15.97 3.32
CA GLN A 74 6.19 -15.70 3.68
C GLN A 74 7.20 -16.50 2.86
N THR A 75 6.86 -17.71 2.41
CA THR A 75 7.76 -18.50 1.56
C THR A 75 7.86 -17.89 0.17
N VAL A 76 6.73 -17.43 -0.37
CA VAL A 76 6.68 -16.69 -1.66
C VAL A 76 7.51 -15.41 -1.57
N LEU A 77 7.38 -14.64 -0.49
CA LEU A 77 8.19 -13.43 -0.29
C LEU A 77 9.69 -13.74 -0.20
N ALA A 78 10.08 -14.81 0.49
CA ALA A 78 11.48 -15.23 0.58
C ALA A 78 12.04 -15.62 -0.80
N ASP A 79 11.25 -16.32 -1.61
CA ASP A 79 11.63 -16.70 -2.98
C ASP A 79 11.79 -15.47 -3.88
N ILE A 80 10.84 -14.52 -3.84
CA ILE A 80 10.92 -13.25 -4.59
C ILE A 80 12.18 -12.50 -4.18
N LYS A 81 12.45 -12.41 -2.88
CA LYS A 81 13.65 -11.76 -2.34
C LYS A 81 14.94 -12.36 -2.90
N SER A 82 14.99 -13.68 -3.03
CA SER A 82 16.16 -14.38 -3.55
C SER A 82 16.34 -14.26 -5.07
N LYS A 83 15.25 -14.19 -5.84
CA LYS A 83 15.27 -14.30 -7.32
C LYS A 83 15.18 -12.96 -8.04
N HIS A 84 14.41 -12.00 -7.53
CA HIS A 84 13.97 -10.85 -8.31
C HIS A 84 14.45 -9.51 -7.76
N ILE A 85 14.68 -9.43 -6.44
CA ILE A 85 15.16 -8.22 -5.77
C ILE A 85 16.63 -7.97 -6.15
N ARG A 86 16.90 -6.79 -6.71
CA ARG A 86 18.21 -6.39 -7.19
C ARG A 86 18.31 -4.87 -7.19
N ARG A 87 19.54 -4.35 -7.12
CA ARG A 87 19.79 -2.91 -7.24
C ARG A 87 19.24 -2.37 -8.58
N PRO A 88 18.68 -1.15 -8.57
CA PRO A 88 18.25 -0.49 -9.79
C PRO A 88 19.45 -0.16 -10.66
N ASP A 89 19.22 -0.21 -11.97
CA ASP A 89 20.23 0.10 -12.99
C ASP A 89 20.54 1.59 -13.00
N LEU A 90 19.52 2.42 -12.71
CA LEU A 90 19.64 3.87 -12.63
C LEU A 90 18.94 4.41 -11.38
N LYS A 91 19.54 5.44 -10.78
CA LYS A 91 18.97 6.20 -9.67
C LYS A 91 19.04 7.68 -10.03
N GLY A 92 17.96 8.43 -9.81
CA GLY A 92 17.93 9.82 -10.20
C GLY A 92 16.60 10.49 -9.89
N GLU A 93 16.26 11.45 -10.74
CA GLU A 93 14.99 12.17 -10.74
C GLU A 93 14.58 12.44 -12.19
N LEU A 94 13.28 12.53 -12.44
CA LEU A 94 12.77 13.11 -13.68
C LEU A 94 12.52 14.60 -13.44
N GLU A 95 13.27 15.45 -14.14
CA GLU A 95 13.04 16.89 -14.17
C GLU A 95 12.10 17.25 -15.32
N PHE A 96 11.27 18.27 -15.11
CA PHE A 96 10.33 18.79 -16.08
C PHE A 96 9.97 20.24 -15.70
N ASP A 97 9.54 21.01 -16.70
CA ASP A 97 9.03 22.36 -16.54
C ASP A 97 7.49 22.37 -16.53
N LEU A 98 6.96 23.43 -15.94
CA LEU A 98 5.53 23.74 -15.97
C LEU A 98 5.30 25.01 -16.80
N ASP A 99 4.40 24.94 -17.78
CA ASP A 99 3.85 26.11 -18.48
C ASP A 99 2.36 26.23 -18.18
N ASN A 100 1.91 27.38 -17.70
CA ASN A 100 0.54 27.58 -17.21
C ASN A 100 0.09 26.50 -16.22
N ASP A 101 0.98 26.14 -15.29
CA ASP A 101 0.84 25.06 -14.32
C ASP A 101 0.64 23.67 -14.94
N ARG A 102 1.01 23.47 -16.21
CA ARG A 102 0.93 22.19 -16.89
C ARG A 102 2.29 21.64 -17.29
N VAL A 103 2.43 20.33 -17.18
CA VAL A 103 3.68 19.64 -17.53
C VAL A 103 3.98 19.81 -19.03
N VAL A 104 5.21 20.22 -19.35
CA VAL A 104 5.68 20.40 -20.74
C VAL A 104 6.43 19.14 -21.19
N GLU A 105 5.90 18.45 -22.21
CA GLU A 105 6.46 17.17 -22.70
C GLU A 105 7.93 17.28 -23.13
N ASP A 106 8.28 18.30 -23.91
CA ASP A 106 9.64 18.47 -24.45
C ASP A 106 10.70 18.86 -23.39
N SER A 107 10.28 19.17 -22.15
CA SER A 107 11.19 19.56 -21.06
C SER A 107 11.67 18.37 -20.21
N MET A 108 11.12 17.17 -20.45
CA MET A 108 11.34 16.01 -19.57
C MET A 108 12.72 15.40 -19.73
N VAL A 109 13.52 15.45 -18.66
CA VAL A 109 14.88 14.91 -18.65
C VAL A 109 15.10 14.06 -17.41
N PHE A 110 15.49 12.80 -17.61
CA PHE A 110 15.99 11.98 -16.51
C PHE A 110 17.40 12.44 -16.15
N CYS A 111 17.60 12.81 -14.89
CA CYS A 111 18.85 13.30 -14.35
C CYS A 111 19.46 12.26 -13.39
N PRO A 112 20.46 11.48 -13.84
CA PRO A 112 21.12 10.51 -12.99
C PRO A 112 21.76 11.18 -11.75
N GLY A 113 21.63 10.56 -10.59
CA GLY A 113 22.26 11.01 -9.33
C GLY A 113 21.53 12.14 -8.59
N ARG A 114 20.77 13.00 -9.27
CA ARG A 114 19.92 14.00 -8.60
C ARG A 114 18.76 13.29 -7.92
N GLY A 115 18.47 13.59 -6.65
CA GLY A 115 17.32 12.97 -5.97
C GLY A 115 17.41 11.45 -5.89
N ALA A 116 18.60 10.83 -5.97
CA ALA A 116 18.84 9.39 -6.13
C ALA A 116 18.24 8.44 -5.07
N LYS A 117 17.49 8.97 -4.09
CA LYS A 117 16.67 8.21 -3.14
C LYS A 117 15.19 8.13 -3.56
N ARG A 118 14.73 9.01 -4.44
CA ARG A 118 13.33 9.16 -4.82
C ARG A 118 12.98 8.29 -6.00
N PHE A 119 13.72 8.37 -7.12
CA PHE A 119 13.41 7.60 -8.31
C PHE A 119 14.47 6.51 -8.61
N HIS A 120 13.97 5.30 -8.79
CA HIS A 120 14.72 4.10 -9.14
C HIS A 120 14.18 3.52 -10.45
N TRP A 121 15.08 3.10 -11.35
CA TRP A 121 14.73 2.48 -12.62
C TRP A 121 15.52 1.18 -12.85
N TRP A 122 14.81 0.13 -13.28
CA TRP A 122 15.34 -1.17 -13.66
C TRP A 122 15.08 -1.37 -15.15
N GLY A 123 16.13 -1.22 -15.95
CA GLY A 123 16.06 -1.30 -17.41
C GLY A 123 16.97 -0.28 -18.08
N GLU A 124 17.08 -0.40 -19.40
CA GLU A 124 17.80 0.55 -20.23
C GLU A 124 16.93 1.77 -20.56
N LEU A 125 17.57 2.91 -20.81
CA LEU A 125 16.91 4.13 -21.28
C LEU A 125 17.51 4.53 -22.63
N PRO A 126 17.17 3.85 -23.73
CA PRO A 126 17.62 4.25 -25.06
C PRO A 126 17.17 5.69 -25.34
N PHE A 127 18.14 6.56 -25.65
CA PHE A 127 17.88 7.99 -25.89
C PHE A 127 17.25 8.72 -24.69
N GLY A 128 17.45 8.24 -23.46
CA GLY A 128 17.00 8.92 -22.23
C GLY A 128 15.54 8.65 -21.84
N ARG A 129 14.86 7.73 -22.52
CA ARG A 129 13.48 7.31 -22.22
C ARG A 129 13.34 5.77 -22.25
N PRO A 130 12.31 5.19 -21.60
CA PRO A 130 12.01 3.77 -21.69
C PRO A 130 11.68 3.30 -23.12
N ASP A 131 11.63 1.99 -23.36
CA ASP A 131 11.27 1.44 -24.68
C ASP A 131 9.83 1.84 -25.06
N GLN A 132 9.71 2.67 -26.09
CA GLN A 132 8.43 3.19 -26.57
C GLN A 132 7.58 2.15 -27.33
N ARG A 133 8.08 0.93 -27.51
CA ARG A 133 7.32 -0.21 -28.08
C ARG A 133 6.58 -1.01 -27.01
N HIS A 134 6.73 -0.66 -25.74
CA HIS A 134 6.06 -1.33 -24.62
C HIS A 134 4.90 -0.49 -24.12
N ASN A 135 4.03 -1.07 -23.29
CA ASN A 135 2.98 -0.36 -22.61
C ASN A 135 3.26 -0.37 -21.11
N TYR A 136 3.02 0.76 -20.45
CA TYR A 136 3.33 0.93 -19.05
C TYR A 136 2.07 1.27 -18.24
N ILE A 137 2.11 0.88 -16.96
CA ILE A 137 1.11 1.25 -15.97
C ILE A 137 1.85 1.89 -14.79
N ILE A 138 1.34 3.02 -14.33
CA ILE A 138 1.77 3.64 -13.07
C ILE A 138 0.66 3.46 -12.05
N ALA A 139 1.00 2.86 -10.91
CA ALA A 139 0.12 2.77 -9.75
C ALA A 139 0.69 3.59 -8.60
N ALA A 140 -0.12 4.49 -8.03
CA ALA A 140 0.31 5.44 -7.01
C ALA A 140 -0.52 5.37 -5.71
N ASP A 141 0.16 5.56 -4.59
CA ASP A 141 -0.41 5.70 -3.25
C ASP A 141 0.05 7.04 -2.66
N PRO A 142 -0.81 8.08 -2.62
CA PRO A 142 -0.44 9.41 -2.17
C PRO A 142 -0.49 9.57 -0.65
N SER A 143 0.54 10.21 -0.09
CA SER A 143 0.55 10.72 1.27
C SER A 143 0.33 12.24 1.30
N TYR A 144 0.24 12.83 2.50
CA TYR A 144 0.13 14.28 2.68
C TYR A 144 1.45 15.05 2.51
N GLY A 145 2.60 14.38 2.39
CA GLY A 145 3.89 15.06 2.28
C GLY A 145 4.39 15.68 3.60
N LEU A 146 4.00 15.12 4.75
CA LEU A 146 4.35 15.65 6.08
C LEU A 146 5.53 14.91 6.74
N GLY A 147 6.25 14.06 5.99
CA GLY A 147 7.41 13.31 6.47
C GLY A 147 7.09 12.04 7.28
N SER A 148 5.82 11.81 7.65
CA SER A 148 5.40 10.65 8.46
C SER A 148 5.05 9.40 7.63
N ALA A 149 4.72 9.57 6.36
CA ALA A 149 4.40 8.51 5.42
C ALA A 149 4.89 8.90 4.02
N ASN A 150 5.26 7.91 3.23
CA ASN A 150 5.72 8.11 1.86
C ASN A 150 4.53 8.19 0.90
N SER A 151 4.58 9.13 -0.03
CA SER A 151 3.92 8.98 -1.32
C SER A 151 4.75 8.01 -2.15
N ALA A 152 4.10 7.03 -2.78
CA ALA A 152 4.78 5.99 -3.55
C ALA A 152 4.13 5.78 -4.91
N ALA A 153 4.94 5.51 -5.92
CA ALA A 153 4.50 5.09 -7.24
C ALA A 153 5.34 3.92 -7.74
N ILE A 154 4.71 2.96 -8.39
CA ILE A 154 5.38 1.88 -9.10
C ILE A 154 5.07 1.99 -10.58
N ILE A 155 6.06 1.67 -11.42
CA ILE A 155 5.94 1.61 -12.88
C ILE A 155 6.10 0.16 -13.30
N VAL A 156 5.10 -0.37 -13.98
CA VAL A 156 5.07 -1.75 -14.46
C VAL A 156 5.03 -1.76 -15.97
N ASP A 157 5.92 -2.54 -16.57
CA ASP A 157 5.90 -2.87 -17.98
C ASP A 157 4.96 -4.05 -18.21
N VAL A 158 3.89 -3.79 -18.97
CA VAL A 158 2.82 -4.76 -19.22
C VAL A 158 3.29 -5.86 -20.17
N ASN A 159 4.25 -5.58 -21.04
CA ASN A 159 4.70 -6.52 -22.06
C ASN A 159 5.52 -7.65 -21.45
N ILE A 160 6.32 -7.34 -20.43
CA ILE A 160 7.19 -8.32 -19.74
C ILE A 160 6.68 -8.68 -18.34
N HIS A 161 5.60 -8.04 -17.87
CA HIS A 161 5.02 -8.25 -16.54
C HIS A 161 6.02 -7.98 -15.40
N GLU A 162 6.86 -6.95 -15.55
CA GLU A 162 7.87 -6.59 -14.55
C GLU A 162 7.70 -5.15 -14.05
N GLN A 163 7.99 -4.94 -12.78
CA GLN A 163 8.21 -3.60 -12.24
C GLN A 163 9.54 -3.06 -12.77
N VAL A 164 9.49 -1.93 -13.47
CA VAL A 164 10.64 -1.28 -14.10
C VAL A 164 10.99 0.06 -13.47
N GLY A 165 10.12 0.62 -12.64
CA GLY A 165 10.39 1.87 -11.94
C GLY A 165 9.70 1.97 -10.58
N ALA A 166 10.28 2.75 -9.69
CA ALA A 166 9.70 3.09 -8.39
C ALA A 166 10.06 4.52 -8.01
N TRP A 167 9.06 5.28 -7.60
CA TRP A 167 9.22 6.64 -7.06
C TRP A 167 8.69 6.68 -5.62
N THR A 168 9.47 7.23 -4.68
CA THR A 168 9.03 7.36 -3.28
C THR A 168 9.56 8.63 -2.62
N ASP A 169 8.70 9.38 -1.94
CA ASP A 169 9.12 10.49 -1.07
C ASP A 169 8.09 10.81 0.02
N ALA A 170 8.58 11.22 1.19
CA ALA A 170 7.74 11.52 2.36
C ALA A 170 7.27 12.98 2.44
N ASN A 171 7.89 13.88 1.67
CA ASN A 171 7.76 15.32 1.85
C ASN A 171 7.06 16.01 0.67
N THR A 172 6.88 15.29 -0.43
CA THR A 172 6.21 15.81 -1.63
C THR A 172 4.71 15.87 -1.40
N LYS A 173 4.14 17.05 -1.63
CA LYS A 173 2.70 17.29 -1.45
C LYS A 173 1.88 16.57 -2.53
N PRO A 174 0.59 16.30 -2.28
CA PRO A 174 -0.27 15.63 -3.26
C PRO A 174 -0.31 16.29 -4.64
N GLU A 175 -0.29 17.62 -4.74
CA GLU A 175 -0.31 18.32 -6.03
C GLU A 175 1.02 18.21 -6.78
N GLU A 176 2.14 18.38 -6.07
CA GLU A 176 3.49 18.19 -6.64
C GLU A 176 3.69 16.74 -7.08
N PHE A 177 3.17 15.79 -6.31
CA PHE A 177 3.20 14.38 -6.66
C PHE A 177 2.33 14.07 -7.87
N ALA A 178 1.16 14.71 -8.02
CA ALA A 178 0.36 14.61 -9.26
C ALA A 178 1.14 15.10 -10.49
N ASP A 179 1.85 16.22 -10.39
CA ASP A 179 2.67 16.75 -11.48
C ASP A 179 3.79 15.78 -11.83
N GLN A 180 4.47 15.23 -10.82
CA GLN A 180 5.48 14.19 -11.00
C GLN A 180 4.92 12.92 -11.67
N LEU A 181 3.72 12.48 -11.28
CA LEU A 181 3.08 11.29 -11.87
C LEU A 181 2.71 11.51 -13.34
N VAL A 182 2.16 12.69 -13.68
CA VAL A 182 1.84 13.03 -15.07
C VAL A 182 3.13 13.12 -15.89
N ALA A 183 4.17 13.74 -15.35
CA ALA A 183 5.47 13.80 -16.01
C ALA A 183 6.06 12.40 -16.24
N LEU A 184 6.03 11.53 -15.23
CA LEU A 184 6.46 10.14 -15.36
C LEU A 184 5.61 9.39 -16.40
N ALA A 185 4.29 9.57 -16.40
CA ALA A 185 3.38 8.89 -17.31
C ALA A 185 3.61 9.29 -18.77
N ILE A 186 3.89 10.58 -19.03
CA ILE A 186 4.28 11.05 -20.36
C ILE A 186 5.68 10.53 -20.70
N TRP A 187 6.66 10.69 -19.79
CA TRP A 187 8.06 10.28 -20.02
C TRP A 187 8.20 8.80 -20.34
N VAL A 188 7.52 7.90 -19.61
CA VAL A 188 7.54 6.46 -19.93
C VAL A 188 6.86 6.18 -21.27
N GLY A 189 5.77 6.89 -21.58
CA GLY A 189 5.06 6.79 -22.85
C GLY A 189 4.64 5.36 -23.17
N GLY A 190 4.99 4.90 -24.37
CA GLY A 190 4.69 3.57 -24.87
C GLY A 190 3.97 3.56 -26.22
N ILE A 191 3.48 2.38 -26.64
CA ILE A 191 2.62 2.25 -27.84
C ILE A 191 1.33 3.06 -27.64
N ALA A 192 0.78 2.99 -26.43
CA ALA A 192 -0.26 3.87 -25.96
C ALA A 192 0.27 4.71 -24.80
N ASP A 193 -0.40 5.82 -24.51
CA ASP A 193 -0.14 6.60 -23.30
C ASP A 193 -0.10 5.68 -22.08
N CYS A 194 0.79 5.95 -21.13
CA CYS A 194 0.85 5.19 -19.88
C CYS A 194 -0.50 5.15 -19.17
N TYR A 195 -0.85 4.04 -18.54
CA TYR A 195 -2.10 3.97 -17.77
C TYR A 195 -1.86 4.36 -16.32
N LEU A 196 -2.50 5.43 -15.84
CA LEU A 196 -2.31 5.92 -14.49
C LEU A 196 -3.45 5.50 -13.54
N ILE A 197 -3.08 4.91 -12.41
CA ILE A 197 -4.00 4.43 -11.37
C ILE A 197 -3.52 5.00 -10.03
N TRP A 198 -4.44 5.43 -9.18
CA TRP A 198 -4.10 5.83 -7.82
C TRP A 198 -5.17 5.47 -6.81
N GLU A 199 -4.79 5.40 -5.53
CA GLU A 199 -5.77 5.40 -4.45
C GLU A 199 -6.41 6.80 -4.31
N SER A 200 -7.70 6.91 -4.65
CA SER A 200 -8.46 8.15 -4.56
C SER A 200 -9.18 8.34 -3.22
N THR A 201 -8.91 7.47 -2.26
CA THR A 201 -9.44 7.55 -0.90
C THR A 201 -8.79 8.72 -0.13
N GLY A 202 -9.58 9.40 0.70
CA GLY A 202 -9.08 10.44 1.60
C GLY A 202 -8.83 11.79 0.91
N GLY A 203 -8.32 12.77 1.68
CA GLY A 203 -8.07 14.12 1.18
C GLY A 203 -6.93 14.17 0.17
N CYS A 204 -5.83 13.45 0.42
CA CYS A 204 -4.65 13.41 -0.46
C CYS A 204 -4.98 12.85 -1.85
N GLY A 205 -5.63 11.68 -1.94
CA GLY A 205 -5.99 11.04 -3.21
C GLY A 205 -6.97 11.85 -4.05
N SER A 206 -7.89 12.57 -3.41
CA SER A 206 -8.81 13.48 -4.10
C SER A 206 -8.10 14.71 -4.66
N MET A 207 -7.20 15.34 -3.88
CA MET A 207 -6.42 16.51 -4.33
C MET A 207 -5.51 16.15 -5.50
N MET A 208 -4.81 15.01 -5.39
CA MET A 208 -3.97 14.49 -6.46
C MET A 208 -4.79 14.23 -7.74
N GLY A 209 -5.95 13.58 -7.63
CA GLY A 209 -6.84 13.32 -8.76
C GLY A 209 -7.37 14.58 -9.46
N GLN A 210 -7.69 15.63 -8.69
CA GLN A 210 -8.07 16.94 -9.24
C GLN A 210 -6.92 17.58 -10.01
N ARG A 211 -5.69 17.50 -9.47
CA ARG A 211 -4.50 18.04 -10.13
C ARG A 211 -4.18 17.28 -11.43
N ILE A 212 -4.26 15.95 -11.43
CA ILE A 212 -4.11 15.12 -12.65
C ILE A 212 -5.17 15.51 -13.71
N THR A 213 -6.41 15.75 -13.27
CA THR A 213 -7.48 16.19 -14.18
C THR A 213 -7.20 17.59 -14.76
N PHE A 214 -6.67 18.50 -13.94
CA PHE A 214 -6.28 19.85 -14.38
C PHE A 214 -5.15 19.83 -15.42
N GLN A 215 -4.19 18.90 -15.24
CA GLN A 215 -3.13 18.62 -16.21
C GLN A 215 -3.66 18.13 -17.57
N GLY A 216 -4.91 17.65 -17.62
CA GLY A 216 -5.53 17.15 -18.85
C GLY A 216 -5.12 15.72 -19.21
N TYR A 217 -4.49 14.99 -18.28
CA TYR A 217 -4.11 13.60 -18.50
C TYR A 217 -5.34 12.69 -18.49
N THR A 218 -5.60 11.98 -19.59
CA THR A 218 -6.87 11.27 -19.78
C THR A 218 -6.77 9.75 -19.60
N ASN A 219 -5.58 9.16 -19.76
CA ASN A 219 -5.43 7.72 -19.68
C ASN A 219 -5.32 7.23 -18.22
N VAL A 220 -6.43 7.37 -17.51
CA VAL A 220 -6.53 7.11 -16.07
C VAL A 220 -7.51 6.00 -15.74
N TYR A 221 -7.31 5.35 -14.59
CA TYR A 221 -8.28 4.42 -14.05
C TYR A 221 -9.55 5.11 -13.57
N THR A 222 -10.68 4.49 -13.89
CA THR A 222 -12.01 4.86 -13.44
C THR A 222 -12.63 3.68 -12.73
N GLN A 223 -13.07 3.90 -11.48
CA GLN A 223 -13.66 2.85 -10.65
C GLN A 223 -14.82 2.17 -11.38
N ARG A 224 -14.82 0.84 -11.40
CA ARG A 224 -15.95 0.04 -11.92
C ARG A 224 -16.80 -0.47 -10.75
N ARG A 225 -18.11 -0.60 -10.96
CA ARG A 225 -18.99 -1.27 -9.99
C ARG A 225 -18.86 -2.78 -10.18
N GLU A 226 -18.05 -3.42 -9.36
CA GLU A 226 -17.81 -4.87 -9.42
C GLU A 226 -19.06 -5.69 -9.03
N ASP A 227 -19.88 -5.16 -8.11
CA ASP A 227 -21.12 -5.82 -7.63
C ASP A 227 -22.31 -5.75 -8.61
N SER A 228 -22.16 -5.04 -9.74
CA SER A 228 -23.21 -4.95 -10.75
C SER A 228 -22.98 -5.96 -11.87
N LYS A 229 -24.01 -6.74 -12.24
CA LYS A 229 -24.00 -7.61 -13.44
C LYS A 229 -23.57 -6.88 -14.72
N THR A 230 -23.77 -5.56 -14.80
CA THR A 230 -23.39 -4.74 -15.96
C THR A 230 -21.97 -4.13 -15.87
N ARG A 231 -21.26 -4.26 -14.75
CA ARG A 231 -19.89 -3.73 -14.52
C ARG A 231 -19.63 -2.33 -15.10
N LYS A 232 -20.63 -1.44 -15.05
CA LYS A 232 -20.52 -0.10 -15.66
C LYS A 232 -19.40 0.70 -14.99
N LYS A 233 -18.59 1.37 -15.81
CA LYS A 233 -17.61 2.36 -15.34
C LYS A 233 -18.35 3.48 -14.61
N THR A 234 -17.77 3.96 -13.52
CA THR A 234 -18.26 5.15 -12.83
C THR A 234 -17.52 6.38 -13.33
N ASN A 235 -18.08 7.56 -13.11
CA ASN A 235 -17.43 8.85 -13.41
C ASN A 235 -16.40 9.25 -12.32
N LYS A 236 -15.98 8.31 -11.47
CA LYS A 236 -15.00 8.57 -10.41
C LYS A 236 -13.62 8.12 -10.86
N TYR A 237 -12.69 9.07 -10.89
CA TYR A 237 -11.30 8.81 -11.16
C TYR A 237 -10.59 8.15 -9.97
N GLY A 238 -9.60 7.33 -10.28
CA GLY A 238 -8.84 6.56 -9.30
C GLY A 238 -9.63 5.40 -8.68
N TRP A 239 -8.94 4.65 -7.85
CA TRP A 239 -9.45 3.51 -7.12
C TRP A 239 -9.86 3.92 -5.69
N ASN A 240 -11.13 3.70 -5.35
CA ASN A 240 -11.68 4.00 -4.04
C ASN A 240 -11.59 2.74 -3.17
N ALA A 241 -10.75 2.80 -2.13
CA ALA A 241 -10.54 1.68 -1.23
C ALA A 241 -11.73 1.52 -0.27
N THR A 242 -12.17 0.28 -0.10
CA THR A 242 -12.99 -0.20 1.01
C THR A 242 -12.27 -1.38 1.63
N GLY A 243 -12.56 -1.76 2.88
CA GLY A 243 -11.89 -2.90 3.51
C GLY A 243 -11.95 -4.16 2.63
N LYS A 244 -13.13 -4.49 2.09
CA LYS A 244 -13.34 -5.63 1.20
C LYS A 244 -12.58 -5.51 -0.14
N THR A 245 -12.60 -4.35 -0.79
CA THR A 245 -11.91 -4.19 -2.08
C THR A 245 -10.40 -4.20 -1.92
N LYS A 246 -9.88 -3.70 -0.78
CA LYS A 246 -8.45 -3.77 -0.45
C LYS A 246 -8.00 -5.20 -0.19
N ASP A 247 -8.76 -5.97 0.58
CA ASP A 247 -8.45 -7.39 0.81
C ASP A 247 -8.45 -8.20 -0.50
N SER A 248 -9.43 -7.94 -1.39
CA SER A 248 -9.48 -8.56 -2.72
C SER A 248 -8.29 -8.18 -3.59
N LEU A 249 -7.92 -6.89 -3.63
CA LEU A 249 -6.77 -6.39 -4.39
C LEU A 249 -5.46 -7.03 -3.91
N LEU A 250 -5.27 -7.12 -2.59
CA LEU A 250 -4.07 -7.73 -2.00
C LEU A 250 -4.02 -9.24 -2.25
N GLY A 251 -5.16 -9.93 -2.21
CA GLY A 251 -5.24 -11.35 -2.58
C GLY A 251 -4.87 -11.59 -4.05
N GLU A 252 -5.38 -10.76 -4.97
CA GLU A 252 -5.02 -10.83 -6.39
C GLU A 252 -3.54 -10.52 -6.63
N LEU A 253 -2.98 -9.56 -5.90
CA LEU A 253 -1.55 -9.27 -5.95
C LEU A 253 -0.72 -10.47 -5.46
N GLY A 254 -1.12 -11.12 -4.36
CA GLY A 254 -0.43 -12.31 -3.87
C GLY A 254 -0.40 -13.46 -4.89
N VAL A 255 -1.51 -13.67 -5.61
CA VAL A 255 -1.56 -14.62 -6.74
C VAL A 255 -0.62 -14.17 -7.86
N ALA A 256 -0.62 -12.89 -8.22
CA ALA A 256 0.22 -12.37 -9.29
C ALA A 256 1.73 -12.52 -9.00
N LEU A 257 2.13 -12.26 -7.75
CA LEU A 257 3.51 -12.43 -7.29
C LEU A 257 3.94 -13.90 -7.29
N SER A 258 3.06 -14.80 -6.87
CA SER A 258 3.31 -16.24 -6.94
C SER A 258 3.43 -16.72 -8.40
N GLY A 259 2.61 -16.16 -9.29
CA GLY A 259 2.70 -16.38 -10.73
C GLY A 259 4.02 -15.91 -11.33
N GLY A 260 4.53 -14.75 -10.91
CA GLY A 260 5.83 -14.21 -11.35
C GLY A 260 7.04 -15.10 -11.01
N LEU A 261 6.93 -15.96 -10.00
CA LEU A 261 7.96 -16.96 -9.67
C LEU A 261 7.93 -18.19 -10.59
N SER A 262 6.82 -18.40 -11.29
CA SER A 262 6.57 -19.58 -12.11
C SER A 262 6.70 -19.22 -13.59
N ASN A 263 7.48 -19.98 -14.36
CA ASN A 263 7.63 -19.78 -15.82
C ASN A 263 6.38 -20.19 -16.63
N VAL A 264 5.23 -20.42 -15.96
CA VAL A 264 3.99 -20.90 -16.58
C VAL A 264 3.06 -19.71 -16.77
N SER A 265 2.99 -19.20 -18.00
CA SER A 265 2.35 -17.92 -18.36
C SER A 265 0.81 -17.92 -18.38
N GLU A 266 0.15 -18.88 -17.73
CA GLU A 266 -1.30 -19.03 -17.81
C GLU A 266 -2.05 -18.16 -16.77
N TYR A 267 -1.33 -17.59 -15.80
CA TYR A 267 -1.89 -16.74 -14.73
C TYR A 267 -1.37 -15.30 -14.81
N LYS A 268 -2.11 -14.37 -14.17
CA LYS A 268 -1.61 -13.01 -13.89
C LYS A 268 -0.24 -13.18 -13.23
N ALA A 269 0.82 -12.62 -13.81
CA ALA A 269 2.16 -12.67 -13.28
C ALA A 269 2.65 -11.23 -13.06
N LEU A 270 3.46 -11.04 -12.02
CA LEU A 270 4.16 -9.78 -11.78
C LEU A 270 5.50 -10.07 -11.12
N VAL A 271 6.58 -9.62 -11.75
CA VAL A 271 7.93 -9.63 -11.18
C VAL A 271 8.17 -8.29 -10.51
N ILE A 272 8.34 -8.29 -9.19
CA ILE A 272 8.68 -7.08 -8.43
C ILE A 272 10.19 -6.89 -8.37
N ARG A 273 10.61 -5.64 -8.46
CA ARG A 273 11.99 -5.19 -8.23
C ARG A 273 12.00 -4.26 -7.03
N ASP A 274 12.99 -4.41 -6.15
CA ASP A 274 13.19 -3.52 -5.02
C ASP A 274 14.68 -3.39 -4.72
N ALA A 275 15.07 -2.32 -4.04
CA ALA A 275 16.46 -1.88 -3.85
C ALA A 275 17.00 -2.10 -2.43
#